data_AF-A0A0G0N1U1-F1
#
_entry.id   AF-A0A0G0N1U1-F1
#
_cell.length_a   1.000
_cell.length_b   1.000
_cell.length_c   1.000
_cell.angle_alpha   90.00
_cell.angle_beta   90.00
_cell.angle_gamma   90.00
#
_symmetry.space_group_name_H-M   'P 1'
#
loop_
_entity.id
_entity.type
_entity.pdbx_description
1 polymer ?
#
loop_
_entity_poly.entity_id
_entity_poly.type
_entity_poly.pdbx_seq_one_letter_code
_entity_poly.pdbx_strand_id
1 'polypeptide(L)'
;YLAKLEELSKRKEEIKGKKEDAEINESEAHEEYILGIINSLNKKLLESGLKKISPYIIQKVAFKEYRLICENILNEYGKVNWEFVKDGLDSEIQKVFNFREKRTFDSAVEDLRKKLEEKDPETFSPKYIEENFKKIYEFFKYNIRNEDGEIDWKRIVAELGPIGKRFESRYKIKGLKDALNLLQGVLFQSDVPISIRELEKINPALYDFFRCNEKNDLGIIDWEKIKNLIDPELREKLKIPREYFKKKYITQLDGFILNNGQSIITPTYLSKHCKGIFNKLAVCFRDANGDIDWRNIAAKLSSEAKDKFKFNRTKESALKELNYLLKEKNPNKINSRYIKQLDSNLFDFISKNFKNVSGYIDWPLIVNHLSNDLRLRFAYPVRYDRSLPDEQYEDGAEVEKMLNENNKYFYTFFQASGTEDLEKRNEICLSLIELAKKGNKTAETKLIDLTYFLVDKWAETIPSFRVLKFHKETCYEIIRRCIYNYKIKGPFIGYVFASLKKAALGLEQMNEFSHNEHIDYKKSSFVE
;
A
#
# COMPACT_ATOMS: atom_id res chain seq x y z
N TYR A 1 8.96 16.87 81.09
CA TYR A 1 8.45 16.28 79.84
C TYR A 1 7.77 17.33 78.96
N LEU A 2 6.62 17.88 79.37
CA LEU A 2 5.83 18.85 78.58
C LEU A 2 6.63 19.99 77.95
N ALA A 3 7.44 20.72 78.72
CA ALA A 3 8.30 21.81 78.19
C ALA A 3 9.24 21.39 77.03
N LYS A 4 9.64 20.10 76.95
CA LYS A 4 10.46 19.57 75.86
C LYS A 4 9.64 19.23 74.61
N LEU A 5 8.35 18.94 74.75
CA LEU A 5 7.43 18.86 73.61
C LEU A 5 7.13 20.26 73.06
N GLU A 6 6.99 21.25 73.93
CA GLU A 6 6.76 22.64 73.58
C GLU A 6 7.95 23.26 72.84
N GLU A 7 9.19 23.00 73.31
CA GLU A 7 10.43 23.34 72.59
C GLU A 7 10.49 22.69 71.19
N LEU A 8 10.14 21.40 71.09
CA LEU A 8 10.11 20.68 69.81
C LEU A 8 9.01 21.19 68.87
N SER A 9 7.87 21.65 69.40
CA SER A 9 6.81 22.26 68.60
C SER A 9 7.27 23.58 67.99
N LYS A 10 7.88 24.47 68.79
CA LYS A 10 8.45 25.73 68.30
C LYS A 10 9.53 25.51 67.25
N ARG A 11 10.47 24.58 67.47
CA ARG A 11 11.46 24.23 66.44
C ARG A 11 10.82 23.69 65.16
N LYS A 12 9.73 22.94 65.25
CA LYS A 12 9.01 22.43 64.06
C LYS A 12 8.34 23.57 63.28
N GLU A 13 7.81 24.58 63.97
CA GLU A 13 7.24 25.79 63.35
C GLU A 13 8.33 26.70 62.76
N GLU A 14 9.46 26.90 63.44
CA GLU A 14 10.62 27.62 62.89
C GLU A 14 11.21 26.94 61.64
N ILE A 15 11.27 25.60 61.63
CA ILE A 15 11.73 24.83 60.46
C ILE A 15 10.71 24.89 59.33
N LYS A 16 9.40 24.94 59.64
CA LYS A 16 8.33 25.10 58.65
C LYS A 16 8.39 26.50 58.01
N GLY A 17 8.45 27.56 58.83
CA GLY A 17 8.60 28.94 58.34
C GLY A 17 9.81 29.11 57.44
N LYS A 18 11.00 28.69 57.90
CA LYS A 18 12.24 28.75 57.10
C LYS A 18 12.20 27.93 55.80
N LYS A 19 11.32 26.92 55.70
CA LYS A 19 11.11 26.14 54.48
C LYS A 19 10.13 26.84 53.54
N GLU A 20 9.09 27.47 54.07
CA GLU A 20 8.15 28.30 53.32
C GLU A 20 8.85 29.57 52.80
N ASP A 21 9.67 30.24 53.61
CA ASP A 21 10.53 31.35 53.21
C ASP A 21 11.50 30.94 52.08
N ALA A 22 12.11 29.75 52.17
CA ALA A 22 13.03 29.24 51.14
C ALA A 22 12.30 28.90 49.83
N GLU A 23 11.12 28.26 49.90
CA GLU A 23 10.30 27.95 48.73
C GLU A 23 9.78 29.22 48.03
N ILE A 24 9.49 30.29 48.80
CA ILE A 24 9.17 31.62 48.25
C ILE A 24 10.39 32.22 47.54
N ASN A 25 11.57 32.24 48.17
CA ASN A 25 12.79 32.79 47.56
C ASN A 25 13.22 32.02 46.29
N GLU A 26 13.05 30.70 46.25
CA GLU A 26 13.29 29.90 45.03
C GLU A 26 12.26 30.19 43.93
N SER A 27 11.00 30.46 44.28
CA SER A 27 9.95 30.86 43.33
C SER A 27 10.21 32.25 42.73
N GLU A 28 10.52 33.26 43.56
CA GLU A 28 10.82 34.63 43.12
C GLU A 28 12.05 34.67 42.20
N ALA A 29 13.12 33.94 42.56
CA ALA A 29 14.32 33.80 41.71
C ALA A 29 14.03 33.09 40.37
N HIS A 30 13.09 32.15 40.34
CA HIS A 30 12.65 31.49 39.11
C HIS A 30 11.84 32.43 38.20
N GLU A 31 10.98 33.26 38.78
CA GLU A 31 10.21 34.28 38.06
C GLU A 31 11.12 35.36 37.45
N GLU A 32 12.09 35.91 38.19
CA GLU A 32 13.10 36.84 37.64
C GLU A 32 13.86 36.22 36.46
N TYR A 33 14.26 34.95 36.59
CA TYR A 33 14.98 34.23 35.54
C TYR A 33 14.12 34.05 34.27
N ILE A 34 12.85 33.69 34.41
CA ILE A 34 11.88 33.59 33.32
C ILE A 34 11.67 34.95 32.62
N LEU A 35 11.50 36.03 33.39
CA LEU A 35 11.40 37.39 32.88
C LEU A 35 12.67 37.81 32.12
N GLY A 36 13.85 37.41 32.59
CA GLY A 36 15.12 37.60 31.89
C GLY A 36 15.17 36.93 30.51
N ILE A 37 14.66 35.70 30.39
CA ILE A 37 14.55 34.98 29.11
C ILE A 37 13.61 35.71 28.14
N ILE A 38 12.43 36.11 28.62
CA ILE A 38 11.41 36.80 27.81
C ILE A 38 11.92 38.17 27.33
N ASN A 39 12.56 38.94 28.19
CA ASN A 39 13.16 40.24 27.83
C ASN A 39 14.29 40.09 26.80
N SER A 40 15.10 39.04 26.90
CA SER A 40 16.14 38.74 25.89
C SER A 40 15.53 38.38 24.53
N LEU A 41 14.43 37.61 24.52
CA LEU A 41 13.70 37.27 23.31
C LEU A 41 13.04 38.50 22.67
N ASN A 42 12.38 39.35 23.46
CA ASN A 42 11.74 40.58 22.98
C ASN A 42 12.71 41.46 22.20
N LYS A 43 13.89 41.74 22.77
CA LYS A 43 14.93 42.53 22.12
C LYS A 43 15.30 41.97 20.73
N LYS A 44 15.60 40.68 20.64
CA LYS A 44 16.00 40.03 19.38
C LYS A 44 14.89 40.00 18.34
N LEU A 45 13.64 39.85 18.76
CA LEU A 45 12.49 39.85 17.86
C LEU A 45 12.19 41.25 17.31
N LEU A 46 12.29 42.30 18.14
CA LEU A 46 12.19 43.69 17.69
C LEU A 46 13.33 44.04 16.70
N GLU A 47 14.58 43.69 17.04
CA GLU A 47 15.76 43.86 16.17
C GLU A 47 15.63 43.13 14.82
N SER A 48 14.84 42.05 14.75
CA SER A 48 14.64 41.26 13.52
C SER A 48 13.67 41.88 12.50
N GLY A 49 12.79 42.80 12.90
CA GLY A 49 11.80 43.44 12.01
C GLY A 49 10.80 42.48 11.34
N LEU A 50 10.60 41.27 11.86
CA LEU A 50 9.87 40.20 11.18
C LEU A 50 8.34 40.37 11.22
N LYS A 51 7.74 40.52 10.03
CA LYS A 51 6.28 40.71 9.83
C LYS A 51 5.39 39.51 10.24
N LYS A 52 5.98 38.38 10.61
CA LYS A 52 5.33 37.18 11.16
C LYS A 52 6.33 36.47 12.07
N ILE A 53 5.92 36.08 13.27
CA ILE A 53 6.76 35.38 14.24
C ILE A 53 6.02 34.12 14.69
N SER A 54 6.75 33.04 14.98
CA SER A 54 6.22 31.76 15.44
C SER A 54 7.31 30.97 16.17
N PRO A 55 6.99 29.89 16.91
CA PRO A 55 7.99 29.05 17.58
C PRO A 55 9.11 28.57 16.66
N TYR A 56 8.81 28.23 15.40
CA TYR A 56 9.79 27.81 14.38
C TYR A 56 10.68 28.98 13.89
N ILE A 57 10.18 30.21 13.95
CA ILE A 57 10.95 31.41 13.62
C ILE A 57 11.83 31.80 14.81
N ILE A 58 11.31 31.75 16.04
CA ILE A 58 12.08 31.93 17.28
C ILE A 58 13.24 30.92 17.33
N GLN A 59 13.01 29.64 17.00
CA GLN A 59 14.05 28.61 16.90
C GLN A 59 15.20 28.99 15.96
N LYS A 60 14.97 29.78 14.90
CA LYS A 60 16.00 30.20 13.94
C LYS A 60 16.69 31.52 14.29
N VAL A 61 15.94 32.47 14.84
CA VAL A 61 16.38 33.86 15.06
C VAL A 61 16.92 34.07 16.47
N ALA A 62 16.39 33.34 17.44
CA ALA A 62 16.71 33.41 18.86
C ALA A 62 16.87 32.01 19.45
N PHE A 63 17.72 31.18 18.82
CA PHE A 63 17.89 29.75 19.17
C PHE A 63 18.27 29.50 20.65
N LYS A 64 19.07 30.39 21.25
CA LYS A 64 19.42 30.30 22.68
C LYS A 64 18.18 30.49 23.55
N GLU A 65 17.38 31.52 23.27
CA GLU A 65 16.18 31.86 24.00
C GLU A 65 15.09 30.80 23.78
N TYR A 66 14.94 30.31 22.54
CA TYR A 66 14.10 29.15 22.20
C TYR A 66 14.42 27.94 23.08
N ARG A 67 15.71 27.62 23.25
CA ARG A 67 16.14 26.50 24.08
C ARG A 67 15.82 26.72 25.56
N LEU A 68 16.11 27.90 26.10
CA LEU A 68 15.79 28.24 27.49
C LEU A 68 14.28 28.21 27.77
N ILE A 69 13.46 28.66 26.81
CA ILE A 69 12.00 28.51 26.82
C ILE A 69 11.59 27.03 26.84
N CYS A 70 12.22 26.20 26.01
CA CYS A 70 12.00 24.75 25.99
C CYS A 70 12.43 24.01 27.26
N GLU A 71 13.33 24.59 28.05
CA GLU A 71 13.87 23.98 29.27
C GLU A 71 13.18 24.50 30.55
N ASN A 72 12.58 25.70 30.55
CA ASN A 72 12.08 26.36 31.76
C ASN A 72 10.62 26.85 31.70
N ILE A 73 10.03 27.11 30.52
CA ILE A 73 8.67 27.69 30.42
C ILE A 73 7.70 26.61 29.95
N LEU A 74 7.41 25.66 30.85
CA LEU A 74 6.56 24.50 30.60
C LEU A 74 5.17 24.64 31.25
N ASN A 75 4.19 23.96 30.68
CA ASN A 75 2.86 23.77 31.27
C ASN A 75 2.79 22.46 32.07
N GLU A 76 1.63 22.21 32.71
CA GLU A 76 1.34 21.01 33.51
C GLU A 76 1.54 19.66 32.77
N TYR A 77 1.60 19.67 31.43
CA TYR A 77 1.87 18.50 30.58
C TYR A 77 3.33 18.35 30.14
N GLY A 78 4.26 19.12 30.73
CA GLY A 78 5.67 19.12 30.38
C GLY A 78 5.98 19.64 28.98
N LYS A 79 5.13 20.52 28.43
CA LYS A 79 5.28 21.12 27.08
C LYS A 79 5.38 22.63 27.19
N VAL A 80 6.08 23.25 26.25
CA VAL A 80 6.26 24.71 26.25
C VAL A 80 4.93 25.44 26.26
N ASN A 81 4.76 26.32 27.24
CA ASN A 81 3.58 27.17 27.39
C ASN A 81 3.69 28.39 26.45
N TRP A 82 3.26 28.24 25.19
CA TRP A 82 3.37 29.31 24.20
C TRP A 82 2.38 30.45 24.40
N GLU A 83 1.33 30.27 25.20
CA GLU A 83 0.44 31.34 25.66
C GLU A 83 1.18 32.26 26.64
N PHE A 84 1.75 31.72 27.71
CA PHE A 84 2.57 32.50 28.66
C PHE A 84 3.77 33.18 27.97
N VAL A 85 4.48 32.48 27.08
CA VAL A 85 5.57 33.09 26.29
C VAL A 85 5.04 34.26 25.47
N LYS A 86 3.88 34.11 24.79
CA LYS A 86 3.29 35.18 23.98
C LYS A 86 2.94 36.39 24.81
N ASP A 87 2.30 36.20 25.96
CA ASP A 87 1.71 37.33 26.70
C ASP A 87 2.78 38.19 27.40
N GLY A 88 3.98 37.64 27.62
CA GLY A 88 5.19 38.40 27.97
C GLY A 88 5.92 39.08 26.80
N LEU A 89 5.50 38.86 25.54
CA LEU A 89 6.12 39.56 24.39
C LEU A 89 5.61 41.00 24.26
N ASP A 90 6.40 41.85 23.61
CA ASP A 90 6.02 43.22 23.28
C ASP A 90 4.71 43.28 22.47
N SER A 91 3.92 44.33 22.69
CA SER A 91 2.60 44.50 22.09
C SER A 91 2.57 44.46 20.55
N GLU A 92 3.63 44.89 19.85
CA GLU A 92 3.71 44.76 18.39
C GLU A 92 4.10 43.33 17.96
N ILE A 93 4.96 42.67 18.73
CA ILE A 93 5.30 41.26 18.53
C ILE A 93 4.05 40.38 18.71
N GLN A 94 3.25 40.62 19.75
CA GLN A 94 2.03 39.84 20.03
C GLN A 94 1.04 39.83 18.85
N LYS A 95 0.93 40.93 18.10
CA LYS A 95 0.05 41.04 16.93
C LYS A 95 0.50 40.17 15.75
N VAL A 96 1.81 39.96 15.60
CA VAL A 96 2.40 39.14 14.52
C VAL A 96 2.81 37.75 14.97
N PHE A 97 2.70 37.43 16.27
CA PHE A 97 3.00 36.12 16.82
C PHE A 97 1.87 35.12 16.55
N ASN A 98 2.18 34.09 15.77
CA ASN A 98 1.24 33.05 15.38
C ASN A 98 1.85 31.68 15.67
N PHE A 99 1.31 31.01 16.67
CA PHE A 99 1.53 29.59 16.91
C PHE A 99 0.22 28.83 16.76
N ARG A 100 0.35 27.56 16.39
CA ARG A 100 -0.69 26.56 16.60
C ARG A 100 -0.08 25.50 17.49
N GLU A 101 -0.50 25.46 18.74
CA GLU A 101 -0.24 24.27 19.53
C GLU A 101 -0.89 23.06 18.85
N LYS A 102 -0.16 21.94 18.82
CA LYS A 102 -0.75 20.65 18.48
C LYS A 102 -1.62 20.23 19.66
N ARG A 103 -2.86 20.70 19.64
CA ARG A 103 -3.96 20.28 20.53
C ARG A 103 -3.83 18.78 20.82
N THR A 104 -3.70 18.43 22.09
CA THR A 104 -3.62 17.05 22.55
C THR A 104 -5.03 16.47 22.73
N PHE A 105 -5.12 15.18 22.98
CA PHE A 105 -6.37 14.55 23.39
C PHE A 105 -6.92 15.21 24.67
N ASP A 106 -6.06 15.32 25.67
CA ASP A 106 -6.36 15.76 27.04
C ASP A 106 -6.82 17.23 27.04
N SER A 107 -6.05 18.12 26.41
CA SER A 107 -6.44 19.53 26.21
C SER A 107 -7.73 19.71 25.38
N ALA A 108 -8.07 18.76 24.50
CA ALA A 108 -9.33 18.81 23.74
C ALA A 108 -10.54 18.29 24.54
N VAL A 109 -10.33 17.34 25.45
CA VAL A 109 -11.35 16.90 26.42
C VAL A 109 -11.60 18.00 27.45
N GLU A 110 -10.55 18.66 27.95
CA GLU A 110 -10.68 19.76 28.91
C GLU A 110 -11.30 21.01 28.28
N ASP A 111 -10.92 21.36 27.04
CA ASP A 111 -11.58 22.43 26.25
C ASP A 111 -13.06 22.12 25.95
N LEU A 112 -13.44 20.83 25.90
CA LEU A 112 -14.84 20.41 25.83
C LEU A 112 -15.54 20.47 27.19
N ARG A 113 -14.90 19.99 28.26
CA ARG A 113 -15.44 19.96 29.62
C ARG A 113 -15.85 21.37 30.07
N LYS A 114 -14.92 22.33 30.02
CA LYS A 114 -15.17 23.74 30.36
C LYS A 114 -16.31 24.37 29.57
N LYS A 115 -16.44 24.03 28.27
CA LYS A 115 -17.53 24.53 27.41
C LYS A 115 -18.88 23.84 27.63
N LEU A 116 -18.89 22.63 28.16
CA LEU A 116 -20.11 21.97 28.62
C LEU A 116 -20.54 22.50 29.99
N GLU A 117 -19.61 22.86 30.86
CA GLU A 117 -19.89 23.56 32.12
C GLU A 117 -20.44 24.97 31.85
N GLU A 118 -19.81 25.74 30.95
CA GLU A 118 -20.25 27.08 30.53
C GLU A 118 -21.66 27.11 29.92
N LYS A 119 -22.05 26.06 29.18
CA LYS A 119 -23.38 25.96 28.54
C LYS A 119 -24.42 25.17 29.34
N ASP A 120 -24.02 24.53 30.43
CA ASP A 120 -24.78 23.59 31.27
C ASP A 120 -25.92 22.81 30.55
N PRO A 121 -25.65 22.06 29.46
CA PRO A 121 -26.70 21.35 28.75
C PRO A 121 -27.20 20.15 29.58
N GLU A 122 -28.51 19.99 29.68
CA GLU A 122 -29.18 18.87 30.35
C GLU A 122 -28.71 17.51 29.77
N THR A 123 -28.65 17.42 28.44
CA THR A 123 -27.95 16.35 27.72
C THR A 123 -27.16 16.89 26.52
N PHE A 124 -26.10 16.20 26.12
CA PHE A 124 -25.31 16.54 24.93
C PHE A 124 -24.91 15.30 24.14
N SER A 125 -24.65 15.45 22.84
CA SER A 125 -24.39 14.33 21.91
C SER A 125 -23.36 14.70 20.83
N PRO A 126 -22.83 13.74 20.04
CA PRO A 126 -21.82 14.02 19.00
C PRO A 126 -22.16 15.18 18.06
N LYS A 127 -23.43 15.26 17.62
CA LYS A 127 -23.92 16.35 16.75
C LYS A 127 -24.02 17.69 17.49
N TYR A 128 -24.39 17.70 18.78
CA TYR A 128 -24.36 18.93 19.60
C TYR A 128 -22.95 19.51 19.68
N ILE A 129 -21.93 18.64 19.80
CA ILE A 129 -20.51 19.01 19.80
C ILE A 129 -20.07 19.47 18.40
N GLU A 130 -20.56 18.86 17.31
CA GLU A 130 -20.32 19.32 15.93
C GLU A 130 -20.90 20.74 15.68
N GLU A 131 -22.12 21.00 16.14
CA GLU A 131 -22.84 22.27 15.92
C GLU A 131 -22.35 23.40 16.85
N ASN A 132 -22.13 23.14 18.14
CA ASN A 132 -21.71 24.16 19.11
C ASN A 132 -20.18 24.32 19.18
N PHE A 133 -19.43 23.24 19.00
CA PHE A 133 -18.02 23.14 19.36
C PHE A 133 -17.16 22.62 18.20
N LYS A 134 -17.53 22.98 16.97
CA LYS A 134 -16.97 22.45 15.71
C LYS A 134 -15.46 22.18 15.70
N LYS A 135 -14.62 23.08 16.22
CA LYS A 135 -13.14 22.90 16.28
C LYS A 135 -12.70 21.73 17.18
N ILE A 136 -13.41 21.46 18.27
CA ILE A 136 -13.22 20.29 19.14
C ILE A 136 -13.67 19.03 18.41
N TYR A 137 -14.86 19.07 17.80
CA TYR A 137 -15.41 17.95 17.05
C TYR A 137 -14.49 17.54 15.87
N GLU A 138 -14.02 18.51 15.08
CA GLU A 138 -13.05 18.28 14.00
C GLU A 138 -11.74 17.68 14.53
N PHE A 139 -11.25 18.13 15.68
CA PHE A 139 -10.06 17.55 16.28
C PHE A 139 -10.25 16.06 16.62
N PHE A 140 -11.32 15.68 17.33
CA PHE A 140 -11.63 14.28 17.58
C PHE A 140 -11.86 13.50 16.27
N LYS A 141 -12.55 14.10 15.29
CA LYS A 141 -12.82 13.55 13.97
C LYS A 141 -11.58 13.30 13.11
N TYR A 142 -10.40 13.84 13.44
CA TYR A 142 -9.15 13.52 12.74
C TYR A 142 -8.07 12.83 13.57
N ASN A 143 -8.15 12.86 14.91
CA ASN A 143 -7.05 12.38 15.77
C ASN A 143 -7.44 11.23 16.72
N ILE A 144 -8.73 11.01 16.97
CA ILE A 144 -9.24 10.00 17.92
C ILE A 144 -10.07 8.96 17.17
N ARG A 145 -9.69 7.68 17.32
CA ARG A 145 -10.27 6.55 16.58
C ARG A 145 -10.33 5.27 17.37
N ASN A 146 -11.40 4.51 17.14
CA ASN A 146 -11.53 3.12 17.57
C ASN A 146 -11.01 2.16 16.48
N GLU A 147 -11.11 0.86 16.74
CA GLU A 147 -10.67 -0.22 15.83
C GLU A 147 -11.40 -0.21 14.48
N ASP A 148 -12.68 0.21 14.44
CA ASP A 148 -13.48 0.34 13.21
C ASP A 148 -13.15 1.58 12.37
N GLY A 149 -12.32 2.50 12.87
CA GLY A 149 -12.05 3.79 12.20
C GLY A 149 -13.15 4.84 12.37
N GLU A 150 -14.07 4.66 13.33
CA GLU A 150 -15.03 5.66 13.82
C GLU A 150 -14.45 6.46 15.01
N ILE A 151 -15.06 7.59 15.38
CA ILE A 151 -14.61 8.40 16.53
C ILE A 151 -14.83 7.60 17.82
N ASP A 152 -13.77 7.43 18.63
CA ASP A 152 -13.86 6.75 19.92
C ASP A 152 -14.53 7.63 20.99
N TRP A 153 -15.86 7.71 20.91
CA TRP A 153 -16.69 8.36 21.90
C TRP A 153 -16.65 7.66 23.26
N LYS A 154 -16.36 6.35 23.33
CA LYS A 154 -16.28 5.64 24.63
C LYS A 154 -15.13 6.21 25.46
N ARG A 155 -13.95 6.37 24.84
CA ARG A 155 -12.79 6.99 25.47
C ARG A 155 -13.03 8.47 25.79
N ILE A 156 -13.54 9.27 24.85
CA ILE A 156 -13.82 10.70 25.09
C ILE A 156 -14.76 10.89 26.29
N VAL A 157 -15.79 10.05 26.44
CA VAL A 157 -16.82 10.17 27.48
C VAL A 157 -16.32 9.72 28.85
N ALA A 158 -15.44 8.72 28.91
CA ALA A 158 -14.80 8.31 30.16
C ALA A 158 -14.00 9.48 30.78
N GLU A 159 -13.20 10.18 29.96
CA GLU A 159 -12.38 11.31 30.41
C GLU A 159 -13.20 12.58 30.73
N LEU A 160 -14.42 12.70 30.20
CA LEU A 160 -15.38 13.75 30.61
C LEU A 160 -15.96 13.53 32.03
N GLY A 161 -15.66 12.41 32.69
CA GLY A 161 -15.95 12.20 34.11
C GLY A 161 -17.45 12.31 34.45
N PRO A 162 -17.84 13.04 35.52
CA PRO A 162 -19.24 13.19 35.90
C PRO A 162 -20.13 13.79 34.80
N ILE A 163 -19.62 14.74 34.02
CA ILE A 163 -20.32 15.37 32.89
C ILE A 163 -20.55 14.36 31.76
N GLY A 164 -19.63 13.40 31.59
CA GLY A 164 -19.80 12.25 30.69
C GLY A 164 -21.08 11.44 30.94
N LYS A 165 -21.68 11.51 32.14
CA LYS A 165 -22.99 10.88 32.43
C LYS A 165 -24.18 11.57 31.74
N ARG A 166 -24.05 12.86 31.38
CA ARG A 166 -25.01 13.61 30.55
C ARG A 166 -24.73 13.49 29.05
N PHE A 167 -23.66 12.79 28.65
CA PHE A 167 -23.46 12.44 27.25
C PHE A 167 -24.51 11.41 26.85
N GLU A 168 -25.51 11.88 26.13
CA GLU A 168 -26.28 11.01 25.27
C GLU A 168 -25.39 10.63 24.10
N SER A 169 -24.70 9.50 24.30
CA SER A 169 -24.44 8.58 23.20
C SER A 169 -25.78 8.38 22.53
N ARG A 170 -25.92 9.03 21.38
CA ARG A 170 -27.11 9.01 20.55
C ARG A 170 -27.62 7.55 20.54
N TYR A 171 -28.86 7.39 21.00
CA TYR A 171 -29.67 6.16 21.03
C TYR A 171 -29.50 5.25 22.26
N LYS A 172 -30.27 5.54 23.32
CA LYS A 172 -30.67 4.56 24.35
C LYS A 172 -31.70 3.54 23.82
N ILE A 173 -31.28 2.84 22.76
CA ILE A 173 -31.75 1.55 22.22
C ILE A 173 -31.87 0.44 23.27
N LYS A 174 -32.75 0.55 24.28
CA LYS A 174 -32.86 -0.42 25.39
C LYS A 174 -33.02 -1.88 24.94
N GLY A 175 -33.60 -2.12 23.77
CA GLY A 175 -33.70 -3.45 23.16
C GLY A 175 -34.52 -3.45 21.87
N LEU A 176 -34.57 -4.60 21.19
CA LEU A 176 -35.22 -4.75 19.88
C LEU A 176 -36.69 -4.31 19.87
N LYS A 177 -37.46 -4.60 20.92
CA LYS A 177 -38.87 -4.21 21.05
C LYS A 177 -39.05 -2.69 20.99
N ASP A 178 -38.19 -1.95 21.70
CA ASP A 178 -38.26 -0.48 21.74
C ASP A 178 -37.79 0.13 20.41
N ALA A 179 -36.83 -0.50 19.73
CA ALA A 179 -36.42 -0.12 18.39
C ALA A 179 -37.54 -0.35 17.35
N LEU A 180 -38.22 -1.50 17.40
CA LEU A 180 -39.39 -1.78 16.54
C LEU A 180 -40.54 -0.79 16.81
N ASN A 181 -40.85 -0.49 18.08
CA ASN A 181 -41.85 0.52 18.43
C ASN A 181 -41.52 1.91 17.83
N LEU A 182 -40.24 2.34 17.91
CA LEU A 182 -39.79 3.59 17.32
C LEU A 182 -39.84 3.57 15.78
N LEU A 183 -39.50 2.44 15.15
CA LEU A 183 -39.63 2.25 13.70
C LEU A 183 -41.09 2.36 13.26
N GLN A 184 -42.00 1.69 13.96
CA GLN A 184 -43.42 1.74 13.66
C GLN A 184 -44.02 3.13 13.87
N GLY A 185 -43.63 3.85 14.92
CA GLY A 185 -44.04 5.25 15.12
C GLY A 185 -43.62 6.15 13.96
N VAL A 186 -42.35 6.05 13.52
CA VAL A 186 -41.82 6.80 12.38
C VAL A 186 -42.52 6.44 11.06
N LEU A 187 -42.82 5.16 10.82
CA LEU A 187 -43.57 4.72 9.64
C LEU A 187 -45.05 5.15 9.69
N PHE A 188 -45.69 5.06 10.86
CA PHE A 188 -47.09 5.46 11.03
C PHE A 188 -47.28 6.95 10.72
N GLN A 189 -46.43 7.80 11.31
CA GLN A 189 -46.43 9.26 11.17
C GLN A 189 -46.07 9.81 9.77
N SER A 190 -45.71 8.95 8.80
CA SER A 190 -45.33 9.40 7.46
C SER A 190 -46.32 8.98 6.39
N ASP A 191 -46.81 9.94 5.61
CA ASP A 191 -47.73 9.72 4.49
C ASP A 191 -47.05 9.08 3.26
N VAL A 192 -45.72 8.95 3.27
CA VAL A 192 -44.91 8.53 2.12
C VAL A 192 -43.94 7.40 2.52
N PRO A 193 -43.73 6.36 1.70
CA PRO A 193 -42.80 5.28 2.02
C PRO A 193 -41.34 5.74 2.21
N ILE A 194 -40.88 5.65 3.45
CA ILE A 194 -39.56 6.06 3.94
C ILE A 194 -38.49 5.06 3.47
N SER A 195 -37.46 5.54 2.76
CA SER A 195 -36.29 4.71 2.47
C SER A 195 -35.32 4.67 3.65
N ILE A 196 -34.46 3.65 3.71
CA ILE A 196 -33.49 3.52 4.82
C ILE A 196 -32.54 4.74 4.91
N ARG A 197 -32.26 5.44 3.80
CA ARG A 197 -31.49 6.71 3.79
C ARG A 197 -32.26 7.93 4.28
N GLU A 198 -33.57 7.84 4.39
CA GLU A 198 -34.43 8.84 5.04
C GLU A 198 -34.64 8.45 6.50
N LEU A 199 -34.79 7.17 6.82
CA LEU A 199 -34.76 6.64 8.19
C LEU A 199 -33.45 7.01 8.90
N GLU A 200 -32.30 6.85 8.24
CA GLU A 200 -30.96 7.29 8.68
C GLU A 200 -30.85 8.80 8.92
N LYS A 201 -31.77 9.63 8.40
CA LYS A 201 -31.77 11.10 8.61
C LYS A 201 -32.80 11.56 9.64
N ILE A 202 -34.00 10.99 9.59
CA ILE A 202 -35.10 11.23 10.54
C ILE A 202 -34.72 10.65 11.90
N ASN A 203 -34.20 9.44 11.89
CA ASN A 203 -33.88 8.64 13.06
C ASN A 203 -32.60 7.80 12.81
N PRO A 204 -31.41 8.44 12.64
CA PRO A 204 -30.11 7.74 12.60
C PRO A 204 -29.86 6.85 13.82
N ALA A 205 -30.66 7.03 14.87
CA ALA A 205 -30.40 6.67 16.31
C ALA A 205 -30.96 5.18 16.30
N LEU A 206 -32.16 4.98 15.74
CA LEU A 206 -32.71 3.68 15.36
C LEU A 206 -31.88 2.95 14.29
N TYR A 207 -31.32 3.67 13.32
CA TYR A 207 -30.47 3.07 12.27
C TYR A 207 -29.19 2.46 12.84
N ASP A 208 -28.46 3.17 13.70
CA ASP A 208 -27.26 2.65 14.39
C ASP A 208 -27.59 1.48 15.34
N PHE A 209 -28.77 1.49 15.99
CA PHE A 209 -29.20 0.34 16.79
C PHE A 209 -29.33 -0.93 15.92
N PHE A 210 -30.00 -0.85 14.78
CA PHE A 210 -30.10 -1.99 13.86
C PHE A 210 -28.74 -2.35 13.24
N ARG A 211 -27.86 -1.36 12.95
CA ARG A 211 -26.47 -1.55 12.50
C ARG A 211 -25.64 -2.41 13.44
N CYS A 212 -25.85 -2.27 14.74
CA CYS A 212 -25.11 -3.02 15.75
C CYS A 212 -25.72 -4.38 16.08
N ASN A 213 -27.05 -4.49 16.16
CA ASN A 213 -27.72 -5.65 16.79
C ASN A 213 -28.42 -6.61 15.80
N GLU A 214 -28.98 -6.10 14.69
CA GLU A 214 -29.85 -6.88 13.81
C GLU A 214 -29.16 -7.18 12.48
N LYS A 215 -28.13 -8.04 12.52
CA LYS A 215 -27.33 -8.46 11.37
C LYS A 215 -27.77 -9.83 10.82
N ASN A 216 -27.58 -10.04 9.52
CA ASN A 216 -27.63 -11.35 8.88
C ASN A 216 -26.24 -12.02 8.83
N ASP A 217 -26.17 -13.20 8.22
CA ASP A 217 -24.96 -14.02 8.05
C ASP A 217 -23.79 -13.32 7.32
N LEU A 218 -24.05 -12.18 6.66
CA LEU A 218 -23.06 -11.36 5.95
C LEU A 218 -22.59 -10.14 6.77
N GLY A 219 -23.01 -10.02 8.04
CA GLY A 219 -22.63 -8.93 8.94
C GLY A 219 -23.29 -7.58 8.66
N ILE A 220 -24.22 -7.53 7.70
CA ILE A 220 -25.01 -6.34 7.34
C ILE A 220 -26.42 -6.42 7.94
N ILE A 221 -27.11 -5.29 8.03
CA ILE A 221 -28.42 -5.20 8.69
C ILE A 221 -29.47 -6.05 7.96
N ASP A 222 -30.18 -6.90 8.69
CA ASP A 222 -31.28 -7.71 8.19
C ASP A 222 -32.61 -6.93 8.16
N TRP A 223 -32.72 -6.07 7.15
CA TRP A 223 -33.94 -5.30 6.93
C TRP A 223 -35.14 -6.14 6.49
N GLU A 224 -34.96 -7.39 6.05
CA GLU A 224 -36.09 -8.29 5.75
C GLU A 224 -36.65 -8.89 7.04
N LYS A 225 -35.81 -9.36 7.97
CA LYS A 225 -36.19 -9.75 9.33
C LYS A 225 -36.89 -8.60 10.05
N ILE A 226 -36.30 -7.39 10.04
CA ILE A 226 -36.92 -6.19 10.64
C ILE A 226 -38.28 -5.87 9.99
N LYS A 227 -38.39 -5.92 8.65
CA LYS A 227 -39.67 -5.69 7.94
C LYS A 227 -40.72 -6.77 8.22
N ASN A 228 -40.31 -7.99 8.56
CA ASN A 228 -41.23 -9.07 8.96
C ASN A 228 -41.66 -9.00 10.44
N LEU A 229 -40.92 -8.26 11.28
CA LEU A 229 -41.22 -8.03 12.70
C LEU A 229 -42.08 -6.79 12.96
N ILE A 230 -42.37 -5.97 11.94
CA ILE A 230 -43.32 -4.85 12.04
C ILE A 230 -44.72 -5.20 11.53
N ASP A 231 -45.72 -4.43 11.96
CA ASP A 231 -47.14 -4.55 11.62
C ASP A 231 -47.37 -4.60 10.10
N PRO A 232 -48.18 -5.55 9.58
CA PRO A 232 -48.36 -5.79 8.14
C PRO A 232 -48.68 -4.53 7.31
N GLU A 233 -49.49 -3.62 7.85
CA GLU A 233 -49.92 -2.39 7.16
C GLU A 233 -48.77 -1.36 7.02
N LEU A 234 -47.81 -1.35 7.95
CA LEU A 234 -46.64 -0.46 7.92
C LEU A 234 -45.51 -1.00 7.05
N ARG A 235 -45.55 -2.28 6.63
CA ARG A 235 -44.49 -2.93 5.86
C ARG A 235 -44.20 -2.23 4.54
N GLU A 236 -45.22 -1.81 3.80
CA GLU A 236 -45.04 -1.13 2.52
C GLU A 236 -44.65 0.35 2.64
N LYS A 237 -44.73 0.93 3.86
CA LYS A 237 -44.10 2.23 4.15
C LYS A 237 -42.57 2.12 4.33
N LEU A 238 -41.98 0.94 4.50
CA LEU A 238 -40.53 0.77 4.66
C LEU A 238 -39.83 0.31 3.36
N LYS A 239 -38.96 1.17 2.81
CA LYS A 239 -38.39 1.06 1.45
C LYS A 239 -36.89 0.74 1.47
N ILE A 240 -36.57 -0.56 1.46
CA ILE A 240 -35.23 -1.11 1.65
C ILE A 240 -34.32 -0.91 0.41
N PRO A 241 -33.17 -0.19 0.48
CA PRO A 241 -32.32 0.04 -0.69
C PRO A 241 -31.48 -1.17 -1.14
N ARG A 242 -31.66 -1.49 -2.42
CA ARG A 242 -30.73 -2.08 -3.39
C ARG A 242 -29.94 -3.38 -3.14
N GLU A 243 -29.69 -3.87 -1.93
CA GLU A 243 -29.12 -5.21 -1.76
C GLU A 243 -30.16 -6.28 -2.15
N TYR A 244 -31.41 -6.13 -1.67
CA TYR A 244 -32.61 -6.80 -2.18
C TYR A 244 -32.73 -6.73 -3.72
N PHE A 245 -32.41 -5.56 -4.30
CA PHE A 245 -32.48 -5.38 -5.74
C PHE A 245 -31.29 -5.98 -6.51
N LYS A 246 -30.15 -6.31 -5.88
CA LYS A 246 -29.08 -7.09 -6.55
C LYS A 246 -29.67 -8.40 -7.06
N LYS A 247 -30.44 -9.12 -6.22
CA LYS A 247 -31.17 -10.34 -6.61
C LYS A 247 -32.20 -10.05 -7.72
N LYS A 248 -33.08 -9.07 -7.52
CA LYS A 248 -34.14 -8.71 -8.49
C LYS A 248 -33.61 -8.29 -9.88
N TYR A 249 -32.51 -7.53 -9.94
CA TYR A 249 -31.93 -7.07 -11.21
C TYR A 249 -31.12 -8.18 -11.90
N ILE A 250 -30.55 -9.12 -11.15
CA ILE A 250 -30.00 -10.35 -11.74
C ILE A 250 -31.12 -11.17 -12.38
N THR A 251 -32.24 -11.44 -11.70
CA THR A 251 -33.37 -12.16 -12.29
C THR A 251 -33.94 -11.46 -13.54
N GLN A 252 -33.96 -10.12 -13.57
CA GLN A 252 -34.37 -9.36 -14.77
C GLN A 252 -33.35 -9.46 -15.91
N LEU A 253 -32.05 -9.51 -15.62
CA LEU A 253 -31.01 -9.75 -16.62
C LEU A 253 -31.05 -11.19 -17.15
N ASP A 254 -31.20 -12.16 -16.25
CA ASP A 254 -31.29 -13.60 -16.53
C ASP A 254 -32.46 -13.89 -17.49
N GLY A 255 -33.67 -13.42 -17.15
CA GLY A 255 -34.84 -13.51 -18.02
C GLY A 255 -34.70 -12.75 -19.35
N PHE A 256 -33.95 -11.64 -19.39
CA PHE A 256 -33.63 -10.97 -20.67
C PHE A 256 -32.65 -11.78 -21.53
N ILE A 257 -31.69 -12.48 -20.93
CA ILE A 257 -30.71 -13.29 -21.67
C ILE A 257 -31.35 -14.54 -22.25
N LEU A 258 -32.20 -15.23 -21.48
CA LEU A 258 -32.84 -16.47 -21.93
C LEU A 258 -33.82 -16.22 -23.08
N ASN A 259 -34.72 -15.23 -22.92
CA ASN A 259 -35.79 -14.92 -23.88
C ASN A 259 -35.36 -14.10 -25.10
N ASN A 260 -34.09 -13.68 -25.19
CA ASN A 260 -33.57 -12.95 -26.35
C ASN A 260 -32.95 -13.95 -27.36
N GLY A 261 -33.32 -13.79 -28.64
CA GLY A 261 -32.84 -14.60 -29.76
C GLY A 261 -31.38 -14.36 -30.17
N GLN A 262 -30.71 -13.35 -29.59
CA GLN A 262 -29.29 -13.12 -29.76
C GLN A 262 -28.48 -14.29 -29.15
N SER A 263 -27.62 -14.92 -29.95
CA SER A 263 -26.80 -16.06 -29.51
C SER A 263 -25.78 -15.72 -28.41
N ILE A 264 -25.26 -14.49 -28.41
CA ILE A 264 -24.33 -13.96 -27.40
C ILE A 264 -24.76 -12.55 -27.00
N ILE A 265 -24.86 -12.30 -25.69
CA ILE A 265 -25.20 -10.99 -25.11
C ILE A 265 -24.01 -10.44 -24.34
N THR A 266 -23.69 -9.17 -24.57
CA THR A 266 -22.54 -8.48 -23.98
C THR A 266 -22.97 -7.20 -23.23
N PRO A 267 -22.14 -6.63 -22.35
CA PRO A 267 -22.38 -5.32 -21.73
C PRO A 267 -22.67 -4.22 -22.76
N THR A 268 -21.99 -4.22 -23.90
CA THR A 268 -22.18 -3.27 -25.01
C THR A 268 -23.51 -3.49 -25.74
N TYR A 269 -24.01 -4.72 -25.77
CA TYR A 269 -25.35 -5.03 -26.26
C TYR A 269 -26.41 -4.57 -25.25
N LEU A 270 -26.20 -4.83 -23.95
CA LEU A 270 -27.10 -4.36 -22.88
C LEU A 270 -27.21 -2.84 -22.83
N SER A 271 -26.11 -2.08 -22.99
CA SER A 271 -26.15 -0.61 -22.95
C SER A 271 -26.93 0.00 -24.12
N LYS A 272 -26.94 -0.68 -25.28
CA LYS A 272 -27.72 -0.29 -26.48
C LYS A 272 -29.18 -0.74 -26.41
N HIS A 273 -29.43 -2.03 -26.18
CA HIS A 273 -30.75 -2.66 -26.35
C HIS A 273 -31.53 -2.85 -25.03
N CYS A 274 -30.88 -2.74 -23.88
CA CYS A 274 -31.53 -2.85 -22.57
C CYS A 274 -30.98 -1.82 -21.56
N LYS A 275 -30.84 -0.56 -22.00
CA LYS A 275 -30.27 0.57 -21.24
C LYS A 275 -30.88 0.71 -19.83
N GLY A 276 -32.16 0.37 -19.68
CA GLY A 276 -32.87 0.34 -18.39
C GLY A 276 -32.39 -0.72 -17.40
N ILE A 277 -31.93 -1.90 -17.84
CA ILE A 277 -31.27 -2.90 -16.99
C ILE A 277 -29.80 -2.52 -16.79
N PHE A 278 -29.10 -2.13 -17.88
CA PHE A 278 -27.70 -1.71 -17.83
C PHE A 278 -27.45 -0.62 -16.77
N ASN A 279 -28.24 0.45 -16.76
CA ASN A 279 -28.11 1.54 -15.78
C ASN A 279 -28.41 1.09 -14.34
N LYS A 280 -29.27 0.09 -14.13
CA LYS A 280 -29.57 -0.46 -12.80
C LYS A 280 -28.41 -1.31 -12.28
N LEU A 281 -27.89 -2.20 -13.12
CA LEU A 281 -26.70 -3.01 -12.83
C LEU A 281 -25.49 -2.11 -12.51
N ALA A 282 -25.27 -1.09 -13.35
CA ALA A 282 -24.19 -0.12 -13.19
C ALA A 282 -24.19 0.63 -11.85
N VAL A 283 -25.31 0.76 -11.15
CA VAL A 283 -25.35 1.43 -9.83
C VAL A 283 -25.35 0.42 -8.67
N CYS A 284 -25.59 -0.88 -8.93
CA CYS A 284 -25.70 -1.90 -7.88
C CYS A 284 -24.48 -2.85 -7.80
N PHE A 285 -23.71 -2.96 -8.88
CA PHE A 285 -22.53 -3.83 -8.99
C PHE A 285 -21.35 -2.96 -9.40
N ARG A 286 -20.60 -2.49 -8.40
CA ARG A 286 -19.37 -1.70 -8.57
C ARG A 286 -18.20 -2.44 -7.99
N ASP A 287 -17.06 -2.40 -8.68
CA ASP A 287 -15.80 -2.94 -8.18
C ASP A 287 -15.02 -1.89 -7.35
N ALA A 288 -13.86 -2.27 -6.82
CA ALA A 288 -13.02 -1.39 -6.00
C ALA A 288 -12.41 -0.19 -6.76
N ASN A 289 -12.52 -0.13 -8.09
CA ASN A 289 -12.09 0.99 -8.93
C ASN A 289 -13.26 1.92 -9.26
N GLY A 290 -14.49 1.55 -8.91
CA GLY A 290 -15.71 2.23 -9.33
C GLY A 290 -16.20 1.83 -10.72
N ASP A 291 -15.66 0.77 -11.33
CA ASP A 291 -16.16 0.20 -12.59
C ASP A 291 -17.32 -0.78 -12.36
N ILE A 292 -18.03 -1.18 -13.41
CA ILE A 292 -19.15 -2.12 -13.28
C ILE A 292 -18.62 -3.55 -13.10
N ASP A 293 -18.97 -4.19 -11.99
CA ASP A 293 -18.50 -5.53 -11.65
C ASP A 293 -19.26 -6.63 -12.41
N TRP A 294 -18.90 -6.79 -13.68
CA TRP A 294 -19.45 -7.83 -14.55
C TRP A 294 -19.13 -9.26 -14.11
N ARG A 295 -18.08 -9.49 -13.29
CA ARG A 295 -17.78 -10.82 -12.73
C ARG A 295 -18.83 -11.22 -11.69
N ASN A 296 -19.12 -10.33 -10.75
CA ASN A 296 -20.13 -10.52 -9.70
C ASN A 296 -21.54 -10.63 -10.27
N ILE A 297 -21.84 -9.87 -11.35
CA ILE A 297 -23.06 -10.06 -12.14
C ILE A 297 -23.10 -11.47 -12.76
N ALA A 298 -22.07 -11.85 -13.53
CA ALA A 298 -22.05 -13.12 -14.25
C ALA A 298 -22.07 -14.34 -13.30
N ALA A 299 -21.38 -14.28 -12.17
CA ALA A 299 -21.38 -15.33 -11.16
C ALA A 299 -22.79 -15.64 -10.61
N LYS A 300 -23.67 -14.64 -10.55
CA LYS A 300 -25.03 -14.74 -9.99
C LYS A 300 -26.12 -15.14 -10.99
N LEU A 301 -25.82 -15.20 -12.29
CA LEU A 301 -26.75 -15.67 -13.33
C LEU A 301 -27.02 -17.19 -13.24
N SER A 302 -28.08 -17.66 -13.90
CA SER A 302 -28.31 -19.08 -14.18
C SER A 302 -27.19 -19.69 -15.03
N SER A 303 -27.08 -21.02 -15.05
CA SER A 303 -26.17 -21.76 -15.95
C SER A 303 -26.42 -21.40 -17.42
N GLU A 304 -27.67 -21.50 -17.85
CA GLU A 304 -28.11 -21.23 -19.22
C GLU A 304 -27.80 -19.78 -19.66
N ALA A 305 -27.99 -18.80 -18.77
CA ALA A 305 -27.66 -17.41 -19.07
C ALA A 305 -26.15 -17.13 -19.02
N LYS A 306 -25.35 -17.84 -18.21
CA LYS A 306 -23.87 -17.75 -18.21
C LYS A 306 -23.26 -18.17 -19.54
N ASP A 307 -23.88 -19.13 -20.22
CA ASP A 307 -23.40 -19.57 -21.53
C ASP A 307 -23.69 -18.56 -22.64
N LYS A 308 -24.86 -17.91 -22.62
CA LYS A 308 -25.18 -16.79 -23.53
C LYS A 308 -24.48 -15.46 -23.17
N PHE A 309 -24.18 -15.19 -21.90
CA PHE A 309 -23.64 -13.89 -21.45
C PHE A 309 -22.12 -13.84 -21.48
N LYS A 310 -21.54 -12.98 -22.33
CA LYS A 310 -20.08 -12.79 -22.45
C LYS A 310 -19.73 -11.31 -22.28
N PHE A 311 -18.98 -11.00 -21.22
CA PHE A 311 -18.42 -9.66 -21.02
C PHE A 311 -16.94 -9.64 -21.39
N ASN A 312 -16.49 -8.54 -22.01
CA ASN A 312 -15.08 -8.39 -22.37
C ASN A 312 -14.24 -8.17 -21.11
N ARG A 313 -13.48 -9.20 -20.73
CA ARG A 313 -12.28 -9.08 -19.89
C ARG A 313 -11.34 -8.06 -20.56
N THR A 314 -10.78 -7.10 -19.82
CA THR A 314 -9.79 -6.13 -20.34
C THR A 314 -8.38 -6.64 -20.07
N LYS A 315 -7.36 -5.97 -20.61
CA LYS A 315 -5.97 -6.29 -20.28
C LYS A 315 -5.72 -6.06 -18.77
N GLU A 316 -6.09 -4.91 -18.21
CA GLU A 316 -5.90 -4.69 -16.76
C GLU A 316 -6.73 -5.67 -15.92
N SER A 317 -7.97 -5.95 -16.31
CA SER A 317 -8.83 -6.82 -15.49
C SER A 317 -8.37 -8.29 -15.51
N ALA A 318 -7.81 -8.78 -16.63
CA ALA A 318 -7.15 -10.09 -16.69
C ALA A 318 -5.91 -10.18 -15.78
N LEU A 319 -5.08 -9.13 -15.76
CA LEU A 319 -3.87 -9.10 -14.92
C LEU A 319 -4.22 -9.00 -13.42
N LYS A 320 -5.22 -8.18 -13.05
CA LYS A 320 -5.74 -8.10 -11.68
C LYS A 320 -6.27 -9.47 -11.21
N GLU A 321 -6.95 -10.21 -12.07
CA GLU A 321 -7.52 -11.54 -11.81
C GLU A 321 -6.44 -12.64 -11.69
N LEU A 322 -5.43 -12.62 -12.57
CA LEU A 322 -4.28 -13.52 -12.46
C LEU A 322 -3.53 -13.30 -11.13
N ASN A 323 -3.30 -12.05 -10.75
CA ASN A 323 -2.63 -11.68 -9.51
C ASN A 323 -3.47 -12.04 -8.26
N TYR A 324 -4.81 -12.03 -8.36
CA TYR A 324 -5.70 -12.55 -7.31
C TYR A 324 -5.63 -14.08 -7.18
N LEU A 325 -5.88 -14.83 -8.26
CA LEU A 325 -5.94 -16.30 -8.23
C LEU A 325 -4.59 -16.92 -7.79
N LEU A 326 -3.48 -16.32 -8.20
CA LEU A 326 -2.14 -16.75 -7.78
C LEU A 326 -1.84 -16.45 -6.31
N LYS A 327 -2.43 -15.39 -5.72
CA LYS A 327 -2.38 -15.18 -4.25
C LYS A 327 -3.23 -16.17 -3.50
N GLU A 328 -4.46 -16.41 -3.97
CA GLU A 328 -5.42 -17.33 -3.34
C GLU A 328 -4.89 -18.76 -3.27
N LYS A 329 -4.26 -19.25 -4.35
CA LYS A 329 -3.68 -20.61 -4.40
C LYS A 329 -2.23 -20.70 -3.91
N ASN A 330 -1.59 -19.56 -3.62
CA ASN A 330 -0.23 -19.42 -3.05
C ASN A 330 0.81 -20.47 -3.52
N PRO A 331 0.99 -20.70 -4.84
CA PRO A 331 1.84 -21.79 -5.33
C PRO A 331 3.33 -21.55 -5.07
N ASN A 332 4.06 -22.64 -4.84
CA ASN A 332 5.53 -22.61 -4.68
C ASN A 332 6.28 -22.30 -6.00
N LYS A 333 5.67 -22.61 -7.15
CA LYS A 333 6.25 -22.39 -8.48
C LYS A 333 5.17 -22.11 -9.52
N ILE A 334 5.23 -20.96 -10.17
CA ILE A 334 4.28 -20.52 -11.20
C ILE A 334 4.90 -20.70 -12.58
N ASN A 335 4.14 -21.19 -13.55
CA ASN A 335 4.56 -21.27 -14.95
C ASN A 335 3.33 -21.25 -15.88
N SER A 336 3.54 -21.21 -17.19
CA SER A 336 2.47 -21.13 -18.19
C SER A 336 1.49 -22.32 -18.15
N ARG A 337 1.97 -23.55 -17.90
CA ARG A 337 1.13 -24.75 -17.74
C ARG A 337 0.26 -24.66 -16.48
N TYR A 338 0.84 -24.20 -15.37
CA TYR A 338 0.10 -23.97 -14.12
C TYR A 338 -1.01 -22.92 -14.30
N ILE A 339 -0.74 -21.80 -14.99
CA ILE A 339 -1.77 -20.78 -15.27
C ILE A 339 -2.91 -21.35 -16.14
N LYS A 340 -2.61 -22.21 -17.12
CA LYS A 340 -3.65 -22.89 -17.91
C LYS A 340 -4.47 -23.88 -17.08
N GLN A 341 -3.87 -24.54 -16.10
CA GLN A 341 -4.55 -25.42 -15.15
C GLN A 341 -5.37 -24.66 -14.10
N LEU A 342 -5.01 -23.40 -13.80
CA LEU A 342 -5.66 -22.53 -12.83
C LEU A 342 -6.96 -21.89 -13.38
N ASP A 343 -6.91 -21.30 -14.58
CA ASP A 343 -8.08 -20.90 -15.37
C ASP A 343 -7.72 -20.93 -16.86
N SER A 344 -8.24 -21.94 -17.58
CA SER A 344 -8.07 -22.07 -19.02
C SER A 344 -8.66 -20.89 -19.81
N ASN A 345 -9.77 -20.29 -19.37
CA ASN A 345 -10.38 -19.13 -20.04
C ASN A 345 -9.55 -17.85 -19.83
N LEU A 346 -8.91 -17.70 -18.67
CA LEU A 346 -7.94 -16.62 -18.43
C LEU A 346 -6.67 -16.82 -19.24
N PHE A 347 -6.14 -18.05 -19.32
CA PHE A 347 -5.00 -18.37 -20.17
C PHE A 347 -5.30 -18.12 -21.66
N ASP A 348 -6.48 -18.52 -22.14
CA ASP A 348 -6.92 -18.29 -23.51
C ASP A 348 -7.13 -16.79 -23.81
N PHE A 349 -7.64 -16.02 -22.85
CA PHE A 349 -7.70 -14.57 -22.99
C PHE A 349 -6.29 -13.96 -23.03
N ILE A 350 -5.41 -14.37 -22.13
CA ILE A 350 -4.03 -13.87 -22.03
C ILE A 350 -3.27 -14.14 -23.33
N SER A 351 -3.29 -15.38 -23.82
CA SER A 351 -2.56 -15.78 -25.04
C SER A 351 -3.04 -15.08 -26.32
N LYS A 352 -4.31 -14.65 -26.36
CA LYS A 352 -4.88 -13.88 -27.48
C LYS A 352 -4.56 -12.38 -27.38
N ASN A 353 -4.46 -11.80 -26.18
CA ASN A 353 -4.42 -10.34 -25.96
C ASN A 353 -3.06 -9.78 -25.51
N PHE A 354 -2.20 -10.60 -24.90
CA PHE A 354 -0.86 -10.21 -24.44
C PHE A 354 0.17 -10.80 -25.38
N LYS A 355 0.30 -10.20 -26.57
CA LYS A 355 1.27 -10.59 -27.58
C LYS A 355 2.41 -9.57 -27.65
N ASN A 356 3.63 -10.05 -27.80
CA ASN A 356 4.80 -9.24 -28.15
C ASN A 356 4.80 -8.94 -29.66
N VAL A 357 5.82 -8.23 -30.15
CA VAL A 357 5.97 -7.86 -31.57
C VAL A 357 5.99 -9.11 -32.48
N SER A 358 6.66 -10.19 -32.05
CA SER A 358 6.71 -11.49 -32.74
C SER A 358 5.44 -12.35 -32.56
N GLY A 359 4.33 -11.80 -32.04
CA GLY A 359 3.04 -12.50 -31.92
C GLY A 359 2.95 -13.59 -30.83
N TYR A 360 4.00 -13.83 -30.06
CA TYR A 360 4.04 -14.77 -28.92
C TYR A 360 3.59 -14.11 -27.61
N ILE A 361 3.29 -14.92 -26.60
CA ILE A 361 2.78 -14.40 -25.31
C ILE A 361 3.85 -13.54 -24.61
N ASP A 362 3.51 -12.29 -24.30
CA ASP A 362 4.35 -11.33 -23.60
C ASP A 362 4.39 -11.61 -22.08
N TRP A 363 5.02 -12.74 -21.74
CA TRP A 363 5.30 -13.10 -20.34
C TRP A 363 6.06 -12.02 -19.55
N PRO A 364 7.01 -11.25 -20.11
CA PRO A 364 7.63 -10.12 -19.40
C PRO A 364 6.60 -9.08 -18.95
N LEU A 365 5.73 -8.62 -19.86
CA LEU A 365 4.66 -7.66 -19.56
C LEU A 365 3.69 -8.22 -18.50
N ILE A 366 3.29 -9.48 -18.62
CA ILE A 366 2.39 -10.15 -17.67
C ILE A 366 3.02 -10.23 -16.27
N VAL A 367 4.26 -10.71 -16.17
CA VAL A 367 4.95 -10.92 -14.89
C VAL A 367 5.25 -9.60 -14.17
N ASN A 368 5.59 -8.53 -14.90
CA ASN A 368 5.77 -7.20 -14.30
C ASN A 368 4.51 -6.68 -13.57
N HIS A 369 3.31 -7.12 -13.97
CA HIS A 369 2.05 -6.75 -13.32
C HIS A 369 1.63 -7.68 -12.16
N LEU A 370 2.37 -8.77 -11.89
CA LEU A 370 2.19 -9.57 -10.67
C LEU A 370 2.76 -8.83 -9.44
N SER A 371 2.34 -9.19 -8.23
CA SER A 371 3.00 -8.71 -7.00
C SER A 371 4.39 -9.34 -6.82
N ASN A 372 5.32 -8.61 -6.19
CA ASN A 372 6.76 -8.95 -6.13
C ASN A 372 7.04 -10.41 -5.72
N ASP A 373 6.40 -10.92 -4.67
CA ASP A 373 6.52 -12.34 -4.24
C ASP A 373 6.19 -13.33 -5.37
N LEU A 374 5.03 -13.16 -6.03
CA LEU A 374 4.63 -14.00 -7.16
C LEU A 374 5.56 -13.87 -8.38
N ARG A 375 6.27 -12.74 -8.56
CA ARG A 375 7.30 -12.61 -9.60
C ARG A 375 8.51 -13.49 -9.31
N LEU A 376 8.96 -13.53 -8.07
CA LEU A 376 10.11 -14.34 -7.64
C LEU A 376 9.82 -15.85 -7.83
N ARG A 377 8.56 -16.26 -7.67
CA ARG A 377 8.12 -17.64 -7.89
C ARG A 377 7.77 -17.96 -9.35
N PHE A 378 7.90 -17.01 -10.28
CA PHE A 378 7.57 -17.23 -11.69
C PHE A 378 8.70 -17.91 -12.44
N ALA A 379 8.59 -19.22 -12.60
CA ALA A 379 9.41 -20.00 -13.51
C ALA A 379 9.00 -19.69 -14.96
N TYR A 380 9.70 -18.73 -15.54
CA TYR A 380 9.66 -18.42 -16.97
C TYR A 380 9.81 -19.70 -17.81
N PRO A 381 9.01 -19.90 -18.89
CA PRO A 381 9.16 -21.06 -19.76
C PRO A 381 10.57 -21.09 -20.37
N VAL A 382 11.19 -22.27 -20.42
CA VAL A 382 12.63 -22.44 -20.78
C VAL A 382 12.98 -21.93 -22.19
N ARG A 383 11.99 -21.79 -23.09
CA ARG A 383 12.16 -21.15 -24.40
C ARG A 383 12.07 -19.62 -24.26
N TYR A 384 13.22 -18.98 -24.10
CA TYR A 384 13.35 -17.53 -23.98
C TYR A 384 14.51 -16.95 -24.82
N ASP A 385 14.55 -17.32 -26.09
CA ASP A 385 15.35 -16.60 -27.07
C ASP A 385 14.73 -15.22 -27.32
N ARG A 386 15.31 -14.19 -26.70
CA ARG A 386 14.80 -12.80 -26.77
C ARG A 386 15.28 -12.01 -28.00
N SER A 387 16.03 -12.66 -28.90
CA SER A 387 16.51 -12.08 -30.16
C SER A 387 17.15 -13.14 -31.07
N LEU A 388 16.62 -14.38 -31.10
CA LEU A 388 16.85 -15.18 -32.31
C LEU A 388 16.16 -14.45 -33.47
N PRO A 389 16.80 -14.30 -34.64
CA PRO A 389 16.14 -13.79 -35.83
C PRO A 389 15.03 -14.77 -36.27
N ASP A 390 13.91 -14.22 -36.76
CA ASP A 390 12.72 -15.00 -37.14
C ASP A 390 12.99 -15.95 -38.33
N GLU A 391 13.99 -15.63 -39.17
CA GLU A 391 14.56 -16.49 -40.20
C GLU A 391 16.06 -16.75 -39.92
N GLN A 392 16.52 -17.98 -40.16
CA GLN A 392 17.92 -18.38 -39.94
C GLN A 392 18.51 -18.91 -41.25
N TYR A 393 19.73 -18.48 -41.57
CA TYR A 393 20.43 -18.86 -42.79
C TYR A 393 21.89 -19.30 -42.51
N GLU A 394 22.45 -20.06 -43.44
CA GLU A 394 23.77 -20.68 -43.35
C GLU A 394 24.60 -20.25 -44.56
N ASP A 395 24.93 -18.95 -44.63
CA ASP A 395 25.85 -18.42 -45.66
C ASP A 395 27.27 -18.37 -45.09
N GLY A 396 28.12 -19.28 -45.57
CA GLY A 396 29.55 -19.29 -45.26
C GLY A 396 30.36 -18.26 -46.05
N ALA A 397 29.92 -17.86 -47.25
CA ALA A 397 30.64 -16.92 -48.11
C ALA A 397 30.52 -15.48 -47.60
N GLU A 398 29.36 -15.08 -47.05
CA GLU A 398 29.19 -13.81 -46.33
C GLU A 398 30.20 -13.71 -45.17
N VAL A 399 30.34 -14.80 -44.40
CA VAL A 399 31.27 -14.86 -43.26
C VAL A 399 32.72 -14.86 -43.74
N GLU A 400 33.09 -15.75 -44.67
CA GLU A 400 34.46 -15.84 -45.19
C GLU A 400 34.93 -14.53 -45.83
N LYS A 401 34.07 -13.80 -46.55
CA LYS A 401 34.41 -12.47 -47.08
C LYS A 401 34.82 -11.50 -45.96
N MET A 402 33.98 -11.36 -44.92
CA MET A 402 34.24 -10.49 -43.78
C MET A 402 35.47 -10.94 -42.95
N LEU A 403 35.66 -12.26 -42.80
CA LEU A 403 36.83 -12.82 -42.14
C LEU A 403 38.13 -12.58 -42.95
N ASN A 404 38.07 -12.66 -44.29
CA ASN A 404 39.23 -12.47 -45.16
C ASN A 404 39.77 -11.03 -45.10
N GLU A 405 38.88 -10.03 -45.07
CA GLU A 405 39.24 -8.62 -44.88
C GLU A 405 40.00 -8.38 -43.55
N ASN A 406 39.73 -9.22 -42.54
CA ASN A 406 40.28 -9.13 -41.19
C ASN A 406 41.33 -10.22 -40.84
N ASN A 407 41.74 -11.05 -41.81
CA ASN A 407 42.47 -12.30 -41.55
C ASN A 407 43.77 -12.10 -40.77
N LYS A 408 44.53 -11.06 -41.14
CA LYS A 408 45.77 -10.63 -40.47
C LYS A 408 45.60 -10.25 -38.98
N TYR A 409 44.38 -10.13 -38.46
CA TYR A 409 44.10 -9.75 -37.06
C TYR A 409 43.52 -10.90 -36.21
N PHE A 410 43.34 -12.12 -36.73
CA PHE A 410 42.84 -13.23 -35.89
C PHE A 410 43.77 -13.62 -34.74
N TYR A 411 45.08 -13.36 -34.86
CA TYR A 411 46.04 -13.61 -33.78
C TYR A 411 45.65 -12.91 -32.46
N THR A 412 44.91 -11.80 -32.51
CA THR A 412 44.43 -11.06 -31.33
C THR A 412 43.50 -11.87 -30.42
N PHE A 413 42.84 -12.92 -30.94
CA PHE A 413 42.07 -13.90 -30.15
C PHE A 413 42.96 -14.91 -29.40
N PHE A 414 44.22 -15.07 -29.81
CA PHE A 414 45.19 -15.96 -29.18
C PHE A 414 46.13 -15.19 -28.24
N GLN A 415 46.64 -14.05 -28.71
CA GLN A 415 47.56 -13.15 -28.01
C GLN A 415 47.38 -11.73 -28.52
N ALA A 416 46.78 -10.86 -27.69
CA ALA A 416 46.78 -9.41 -27.90
C ALA A 416 47.98 -8.81 -27.17
N SER A 417 48.73 -7.95 -27.86
CA SER A 417 49.98 -7.32 -27.41
C SER A 417 49.81 -5.87 -26.94
N GLY A 418 48.80 -5.15 -27.46
CA GLY A 418 48.49 -3.77 -27.11
C GLY A 418 46.99 -3.44 -27.15
N THR A 419 46.64 -2.17 -26.97
CA THR A 419 45.24 -1.70 -27.00
C THR A 419 44.62 -1.82 -28.40
N GLU A 420 45.38 -1.54 -29.45
CA GLU A 420 44.95 -1.66 -30.85
C GLU A 420 44.47 -3.09 -31.17
N ASP A 421 45.17 -4.12 -30.68
CA ASP A 421 44.76 -5.53 -30.83
C ASP A 421 43.42 -5.83 -30.14
N LEU A 422 43.17 -5.21 -28.99
CA LEU A 422 41.91 -5.36 -28.26
C LEU A 422 40.75 -4.67 -28.98
N GLU A 423 41.02 -3.55 -29.65
CA GLU A 423 40.08 -2.81 -30.48
C GLU A 423 39.76 -3.57 -31.78
N LYS A 424 40.78 -4.01 -32.54
CA LYS A 424 40.61 -4.86 -33.74
C LYS A 424 39.85 -6.15 -33.42
N ARG A 425 40.15 -6.81 -32.29
CA ARG A 425 39.39 -7.99 -31.84
C ARG A 425 37.92 -7.65 -31.56
N ASN A 426 37.65 -6.49 -30.97
CA ASN A 426 36.29 -6.06 -30.68
C ASN A 426 35.51 -5.68 -31.94
N GLU A 427 36.14 -5.05 -32.94
CA GLU A 427 35.56 -4.82 -34.27
C GLU A 427 35.10 -6.14 -34.91
N ILE A 428 35.99 -7.15 -34.97
CA ILE A 428 35.67 -8.48 -35.51
C ILE A 428 34.49 -9.13 -34.75
N CYS A 429 34.46 -9.01 -33.42
CA CYS A 429 33.33 -9.48 -32.62
C CYS A 429 32.03 -8.74 -32.97
N LEU A 430 32.06 -7.41 -33.15
CA LEU A 430 30.88 -6.61 -33.49
C LEU A 430 30.31 -7.00 -34.86
N SER A 431 31.16 -7.17 -35.88
CA SER A 431 30.74 -7.61 -37.21
C SER A 431 30.08 -9.00 -37.18
N LEU A 432 30.67 -9.95 -36.46
CA LEU A 432 30.07 -11.29 -36.27
C LEU A 432 28.74 -11.25 -35.48
N ILE A 433 28.63 -10.39 -34.47
CA ILE A 433 27.37 -10.19 -33.71
C ILE A 433 26.27 -9.63 -34.63
N GLU A 434 26.61 -8.73 -35.55
CA GLU A 434 25.64 -8.16 -36.47
C GLU A 434 25.08 -9.22 -37.43
N LEU A 435 25.95 -10.05 -38.03
CA LEU A 435 25.53 -11.15 -38.90
C LEU A 435 24.72 -12.22 -38.13
N ALA A 436 25.17 -12.62 -36.94
CA ALA A 436 24.46 -13.59 -36.09
C ALA A 436 23.06 -13.09 -35.67
N LYS A 437 22.88 -11.77 -35.52
CA LYS A 437 21.58 -11.13 -35.24
C LYS A 437 20.69 -10.96 -36.47
N LYS A 438 21.24 -10.95 -37.68
CA LYS A 438 20.47 -10.89 -38.95
C LYS A 438 19.90 -12.25 -39.36
N GLY A 439 20.57 -13.35 -39.00
CA GLY A 439 20.15 -14.70 -39.39
C GLY A 439 21.29 -15.71 -39.50
N ASN A 440 22.54 -15.25 -39.62
CA ASN A 440 23.65 -16.10 -40.02
C ASN A 440 24.16 -17.02 -38.88
N LYS A 441 23.78 -18.30 -38.93
CA LYS A 441 24.25 -19.34 -37.99
C LYS A 441 25.75 -19.61 -38.10
N THR A 442 26.34 -19.44 -39.28
CA THR A 442 27.78 -19.62 -39.49
C THR A 442 28.56 -18.55 -38.74
N ALA A 443 28.07 -17.30 -38.74
CA ALA A 443 28.63 -16.20 -37.95
C ALA A 443 28.46 -16.44 -36.45
N GLU A 444 27.28 -16.91 -36.00
CA GLU A 444 27.04 -17.32 -34.61
C GLU A 444 28.05 -18.37 -34.16
N THR A 445 28.13 -19.49 -34.88
CA THR A 445 28.99 -20.63 -34.54
C THR A 445 30.46 -20.21 -34.49
N LYS A 446 30.91 -19.48 -35.52
CA LYS A 446 32.30 -19.00 -35.60
C LYS A 446 32.67 -18.07 -34.45
N LEU A 447 31.76 -17.20 -34.02
CA LEU A 447 31.99 -16.32 -32.88
C LEU A 447 31.96 -17.08 -31.54
N ILE A 448 31.12 -18.11 -31.41
CA ILE A 448 31.11 -18.97 -30.22
C ILE A 448 32.46 -19.68 -30.10
N ASP A 449 32.98 -20.31 -31.15
CA ASP A 449 34.27 -21.01 -31.12
C ASP A 449 35.46 -20.07 -30.85
N LEU A 450 35.53 -18.93 -31.56
CA LEU A 450 36.58 -17.90 -31.34
C LEU A 450 36.55 -17.34 -29.92
N THR A 451 35.36 -17.21 -29.32
CA THR A 451 35.21 -16.76 -27.94
C THR A 451 35.52 -17.87 -26.95
N TYR A 452 35.13 -19.12 -27.21
CA TYR A 452 35.40 -20.25 -26.32
C TYR A 452 36.90 -20.55 -26.21
N PHE A 453 37.69 -20.32 -27.26
CA PHE A 453 39.14 -20.42 -27.18
C PHE A 453 39.74 -19.49 -26.10
N LEU A 454 39.22 -18.27 -25.96
CA LEU A 454 39.60 -17.36 -24.87
C LEU A 454 39.12 -17.88 -23.50
N VAL A 455 37.95 -18.54 -23.44
CA VAL A 455 37.40 -19.12 -22.20
C VAL A 455 38.23 -20.30 -21.70
N ASP A 456 38.68 -21.20 -22.57
CA ASP A 456 39.55 -22.32 -22.19
C ASP A 456 40.89 -21.80 -21.65
N LYS A 457 41.49 -20.81 -22.31
CA LYS A 457 42.69 -20.10 -21.82
C LYS A 457 42.45 -19.43 -20.46
N TRP A 458 41.27 -18.87 -20.21
CA TRP A 458 40.90 -18.36 -18.88
C TRP A 458 40.70 -19.48 -17.85
N ALA A 459 40.13 -20.62 -18.22
CA ALA A 459 39.95 -21.75 -17.31
C ALA A 459 41.29 -22.38 -16.87
N GLU A 460 42.32 -22.34 -17.71
CA GLU A 460 43.68 -22.77 -17.34
C GLU A 460 44.40 -21.74 -16.45
N THR A 461 44.28 -20.45 -16.77
CA THR A 461 45.06 -19.38 -16.13
C THR A 461 44.40 -18.75 -14.89
N ILE A 462 43.08 -18.80 -14.76
CA ILE A 462 42.31 -18.15 -13.69
C ILE A 462 41.65 -19.24 -12.83
N PRO A 463 42.01 -19.37 -11.52
CA PRO A 463 41.48 -20.43 -10.66
C PRO A 463 39.95 -20.52 -10.66
N SER A 464 39.24 -19.38 -10.53
CA SER A 464 37.77 -19.32 -10.50
C SER A 464 37.09 -19.46 -11.87
N PHE A 465 37.81 -19.93 -12.89
CA PHE A 465 37.27 -20.32 -14.19
C PHE A 465 37.52 -21.80 -14.49
N ARG A 466 38.34 -22.51 -13.69
CA ARG A 466 38.70 -23.94 -13.90
C ARG A 466 37.49 -24.85 -14.05
N VAL A 467 36.43 -24.59 -13.28
CA VAL A 467 35.16 -25.34 -13.35
C VAL A 467 34.56 -25.33 -14.77
N LEU A 468 34.71 -24.24 -15.52
CA LEU A 468 34.15 -24.08 -16.86
C LEU A 468 34.78 -25.02 -17.89
N LYS A 469 36.00 -25.51 -17.67
CA LYS A 469 36.67 -26.49 -18.57
C LYS A 469 35.90 -27.81 -18.68
N PHE A 470 35.08 -28.14 -17.67
CA PHE A 470 34.20 -29.32 -17.64
C PHE A 470 32.78 -29.04 -18.13
N HIS A 471 32.44 -27.79 -18.46
CA HIS A 471 31.09 -27.34 -18.82
C HIS A 471 31.06 -26.61 -20.17
N LYS A 472 31.66 -27.23 -21.20
CA LYS A 472 31.75 -26.68 -22.56
C LYS A 472 30.39 -26.20 -23.09
N GLU A 473 29.38 -27.06 -23.10
CA GLU A 473 28.04 -26.73 -23.64
C GLU A 473 27.39 -25.56 -22.89
N THR A 474 27.58 -25.48 -21.57
CA THR A 474 27.11 -24.35 -20.75
C THR A 474 27.82 -23.06 -21.14
N CYS A 475 29.11 -23.11 -21.45
CA CYS A 475 29.85 -21.96 -21.97
C CYS A 475 29.34 -21.54 -23.36
N TYR A 476 29.09 -22.51 -24.25
CA TYR A 476 28.53 -22.25 -25.58
C TYR A 476 27.15 -21.57 -25.47
N GLU A 477 26.24 -22.06 -24.61
CA GLU A 477 24.96 -21.38 -24.34
C GLU A 477 25.13 -19.95 -23.80
N ILE A 478 26.07 -19.74 -22.87
CA ILE A 478 26.30 -18.42 -22.27
C ILE A 478 26.86 -17.45 -23.32
N ILE A 479 27.81 -17.88 -24.15
CA ILE A 479 28.36 -17.06 -25.23
C ILE A 479 27.25 -16.73 -26.24
N ARG A 480 26.45 -17.71 -26.66
CA ARG A 480 25.28 -17.51 -27.54
C ARG A 480 24.31 -16.48 -26.98
N ARG A 481 23.93 -16.61 -25.70
CA ARG A 481 23.09 -15.62 -24.99
C ARG A 481 23.76 -14.25 -24.94
N CYS A 482 25.09 -14.17 -24.81
CA CYS A 482 25.82 -12.91 -24.80
C CYS A 482 25.79 -12.22 -26.18
N ILE A 483 26.03 -12.94 -27.28
CA ILE A 483 25.94 -12.41 -28.67
C ILE A 483 24.61 -11.67 -28.85
N TYR A 484 23.52 -12.37 -28.54
CA TYR A 484 22.16 -11.89 -28.72
C TYR A 484 21.78 -10.72 -27.80
N ASN A 485 22.06 -10.83 -26.50
CA ASN A 485 21.72 -9.77 -25.54
C ASN A 485 22.69 -8.56 -25.59
N TYR A 486 23.71 -8.58 -26.45
CA TYR A 486 24.69 -7.50 -26.53
C TYR A 486 24.10 -6.17 -27.03
N LYS A 487 24.44 -5.06 -26.36
CA LYS A 487 23.87 -3.70 -26.62
C LYS A 487 24.92 -2.59 -26.78
N ILE A 488 26.14 -2.94 -27.23
CA ILE A 488 27.22 -2.00 -27.57
C ILE A 488 27.49 -0.99 -26.43
N LYS A 489 28.01 -1.50 -25.30
CA LYS A 489 28.34 -0.69 -24.10
C LYS A 489 29.74 -0.98 -23.55
N GLY A 490 30.70 -1.26 -24.44
CA GLY A 490 32.09 -1.60 -24.10
C GLY A 490 32.68 -2.60 -25.09
N PRO A 491 33.66 -3.43 -24.68
CA PRO A 491 34.15 -4.57 -25.44
C PRO A 491 33.29 -5.83 -25.23
N PHE A 492 32.96 -6.55 -26.30
CA PHE A 492 32.14 -7.78 -26.24
C PHE A 492 32.76 -8.87 -25.34
N ILE A 493 34.06 -9.12 -25.51
CA ILE A 493 34.79 -10.14 -24.72
C ILE A 493 34.74 -9.84 -23.21
N GLY A 494 34.71 -8.56 -22.81
CA GLY A 494 34.55 -8.17 -21.40
C GLY A 494 33.14 -8.46 -20.85
N TYR A 495 32.11 -8.32 -21.68
CA TYR A 495 30.74 -8.69 -21.32
C TYR A 495 30.56 -10.22 -21.20
N VAL A 496 31.21 -10.99 -22.08
CA VAL A 496 31.26 -12.46 -21.96
C VAL A 496 31.99 -12.88 -20.69
N PHE A 497 33.18 -12.32 -20.42
CA PHE A 497 33.95 -12.59 -19.19
C PHE A 497 33.13 -12.32 -17.91
N ALA A 498 32.46 -11.18 -17.84
CA ALA A 498 31.61 -10.81 -16.69
C ALA A 498 30.38 -11.71 -16.52
N SER A 499 29.92 -12.36 -17.60
CA SER A 499 28.80 -13.30 -17.59
C SER A 499 29.26 -14.70 -17.18
N LEU A 500 30.37 -15.19 -17.72
CA LEU A 500 30.97 -16.47 -17.36
C LEU A 500 31.50 -16.49 -15.92
N LYS A 501 32.08 -15.39 -15.42
CA LYS A 501 32.50 -15.29 -14.00
C LYS A 501 31.34 -15.53 -13.03
N LYS A 502 30.12 -15.10 -13.38
CA LYS A 502 28.91 -15.35 -12.57
C LYS A 502 28.44 -16.79 -12.66
N ALA A 503 28.57 -17.43 -13.83
CA ALA A 503 28.23 -18.83 -14.02
C ALA A 503 29.22 -19.74 -13.26
N ALA A 504 30.52 -19.44 -13.32
CA ALA A 504 31.56 -20.19 -12.60
C ALA A 504 31.29 -20.22 -11.09
N LEU A 505 31.02 -19.06 -10.47
CA LEU A 505 30.66 -18.98 -9.04
C LEU A 505 29.43 -19.83 -8.68
N GLY A 506 28.43 -19.91 -9.56
CA GLY A 506 27.26 -20.78 -9.36
C GLY A 506 27.57 -22.27 -9.49
N LEU A 507 28.49 -22.64 -10.38
CA LEU A 507 28.95 -24.01 -10.59
C LEU A 507 29.89 -24.48 -9.48
N GLU A 508 30.75 -23.60 -8.96
CA GLU A 508 31.58 -23.83 -7.77
C GLU A 508 30.69 -24.17 -6.56
N GLN A 509 29.66 -23.36 -6.29
CA GLN A 509 28.70 -23.62 -5.22
C GLN A 509 27.94 -24.95 -5.41
N MET A 510 27.49 -25.27 -6.63
CA MET A 510 26.83 -26.55 -6.90
C MET A 510 27.74 -27.77 -6.67
N ASN A 511 29.03 -27.65 -6.93
CA ASN A 511 30.01 -28.71 -6.66
C ASN A 511 30.35 -28.83 -5.16
N GLU A 512 30.36 -27.74 -4.40
CA GLU A 512 30.46 -27.80 -2.93
C GLU A 512 29.25 -28.51 -2.29
N PHE A 513 28.03 -28.26 -2.78
CA PHE A 513 26.83 -28.96 -2.30
C PHE A 513 26.86 -30.46 -2.64
N SER A 514 27.22 -30.85 -3.87
CA SER A 514 27.24 -32.26 -4.27
C SER A 514 28.32 -33.09 -3.56
N HIS A 515 29.43 -32.47 -3.13
CA HIS A 515 30.43 -33.14 -2.30
C HIS A 515 30.00 -33.31 -0.84
N ASN A 516 29.18 -32.40 -0.30
CA ASN A 516 28.66 -32.53 1.07
C ASN A 516 27.58 -33.63 1.19
N GLU A 517 26.69 -33.79 0.20
CA GLU A 517 25.65 -34.84 0.22
C GLU A 517 26.23 -36.26 0.26
N HIS A 518 27.49 -36.47 -0.15
CA HIS A 518 28.18 -37.76 -0.08
C HIS A 518 28.83 -38.09 1.27
N ILE A 519 28.83 -37.17 2.26
CA ILE A 519 29.51 -37.35 3.54
C ILE A 519 28.59 -37.96 4.63
N ASP A 520 27.29 -37.65 4.62
CA ASP A 520 26.38 -38.01 5.73
C ASP A 520 25.94 -39.49 5.79
N TYR A 521 26.26 -40.31 4.78
CA TYR A 521 25.93 -41.75 4.78
C TYR A 521 26.98 -42.67 5.45
N LYS A 522 27.97 -42.11 6.18
CA LYS A 522 29.03 -42.90 6.85
C LYS A 522 29.27 -42.60 8.34
N LYS A 523 28.37 -41.87 9.02
CA LYS A 523 28.49 -41.53 10.46
C LYS A 523 27.44 -42.13 11.38
N SER A 524 26.70 -43.15 10.93
CA SER A 524 25.62 -43.82 11.68
C SER A 524 25.91 -45.28 12.07
N SER A 525 27.19 -45.66 12.10
CA SER A 525 27.66 -46.95 12.63
C SER A 525 28.95 -46.74 13.42
N PHE A 526 29.19 -47.60 14.42
CA PHE A 526 30.21 -47.49 15.47
C PHE A 526 29.96 -46.40 16.53
N VAL A 527 29.12 -46.77 17.49
CA VAL A 527 29.32 -46.42 18.91
C VAL A 527 29.34 -47.75 19.68
N GLU A 528 30.50 -48.11 20.21
CA GLU A 528 30.71 -48.92 21.42
C GLU A 528 31.53 -48.04 22.40
#